data_AF-A0A7C8A9Z6-F1
#
_entry.id   AF-A0A7C8A9Z6-F1
#
_cell.length_a   1.000
_cell.length_b   1.000
_cell.length_c   1.000
_cell.angle_alpha   90.00
_cell.angle_beta   90.00
_cell.angle_gamma   90.00
#
_symmetry.space_group_name_H-M   'P 1'
#
loop_
_entity.id
_entity.type
_entity.pdbx_description
1 polymer ?
#
loop_
_entity_poly.entity_id
_entity_poly.type
_entity_poly.pdbx_seq_one_letter_code
_entity_poly.pdbx_strand_id
1 'polypeptide(L)'
;MMKDNLPIYLDHNATTPIDKEVKETITNSLDVFGNPSSIHYYGIKAKELIDSSRQSVASVLSCKKDEIIFTSGGTESNNLAIFGIAILKGKGHIISSSIEHPSVMMPLKRLRDNGYTVTLLPVDSKGLINPDDVKKTIKKDTILI
;
A
#
# COMPACT_ATOMS: atom_id res chain seq x y z
N MET A 1 39.10 24.76 2.06
CA MET A 1 37.95 24.19 1.34
C MET A 1 36.73 24.49 2.16
N MET A 2 35.75 25.22 1.61
CA MET A 2 34.47 25.43 2.28
C MET A 2 33.85 24.04 2.49
N LYS A 3 33.46 23.72 3.73
CA LYS A 3 32.54 22.61 3.96
C LYS A 3 31.25 23.00 3.25
N ASP A 4 30.90 22.30 2.18
CA ASP A 4 29.62 22.50 1.51
C ASP A 4 28.52 22.32 2.55
N ASN A 5 27.83 23.41 2.85
CA ASN A 5 26.77 23.43 3.82
C ASN A 5 25.53 22.81 3.14
N LEU A 6 25.48 21.49 3.10
CA LEU A 6 24.36 20.75 2.51
C LEU A 6 23.05 21.16 3.19
N PRO A 7 21.95 21.31 2.44
CA PRO A 7 20.65 21.62 3.02
C PRO A 7 20.19 20.48 3.95
N ILE A 8 19.55 20.85 5.06
CA ILE A 8 18.94 19.88 5.98
C ILE A 8 17.62 19.40 5.36
N TYR A 9 17.47 18.09 5.18
CA TYR A 9 16.24 17.48 4.67
C TYR A 9 15.27 17.18 5.83
N LEU A 10 14.11 17.84 5.84
CA LEU A 10 13.09 17.71 6.90
C LEU A 10 11.73 17.24 6.37
N ASP A 11 11.70 16.54 5.24
CA ASP A 11 10.48 16.06 4.57
C ASP A 11 10.44 14.52 4.45
N HIS A 12 10.81 13.82 5.53
CA HIS A 12 10.86 12.36 5.57
C HIS A 12 9.48 11.68 5.43
N ASN A 13 8.38 12.42 5.63
CA ASN A 13 7.04 11.91 5.43
C ASN A 13 6.67 11.80 3.94
N ALA A 14 7.27 12.60 3.06
CA ALA A 14 7.04 12.51 1.61
C ALA A 14 7.89 11.41 0.96
N THR A 15 9.18 11.34 1.31
CA THR A 15 10.09 10.26 0.90
C THR A 15 11.35 10.25 1.77
N THR A 16 12.14 9.17 1.69
CA THR A 16 13.35 8.98 2.49
C THR A 16 14.55 8.61 1.61
N PRO A 17 15.78 9.00 2.01
CA PRO A 17 16.99 8.49 1.39
C PRO A 17 17.06 6.96 1.53
N ILE A 18 17.54 6.28 0.48
CA ILE A 18 17.71 4.83 0.49
C ILE A 18 18.88 4.46 1.42
N ASP A 19 18.63 3.54 2.35
CA ASP A 19 19.67 3.00 3.22
C ASP A 19 20.79 2.31 2.40
N LYS A 20 22.03 2.37 2.87
CA LYS A 20 23.18 1.80 2.15
C LYS A 20 23.02 0.31 1.87
N GLU A 21 22.53 -0.46 2.84
CA GLU A 21 22.35 -1.92 2.70
C GLU A 21 21.23 -2.24 1.70
N VAL A 22 20.18 -1.41 1.67
CA VAL A 22 19.10 -1.52 0.68
C VAL A 22 19.62 -1.22 -0.72
N LYS A 23 20.43 -0.16 -0.88
CA LYS A 23 21.04 0.19 -2.16
C LYS A 23 21.94 -0.92 -2.70
N GLU A 24 22.74 -1.52 -1.83
CA GLU A 24 23.59 -2.67 -2.19
C GLU A 24 22.76 -3.87 -2.61
N THR A 25 21.72 -4.21 -1.84
CA THR A 25 20.79 -5.31 -2.17
C THR A 25 20.11 -5.11 -3.52
N ILE A 26 19.62 -3.89 -3.80
CA ILE A 26 19.03 -3.55 -5.09
C ILE A 26 20.07 -3.75 -6.19
N THR A 27 21.28 -3.20 -6.02
CA THR A 27 22.34 -3.29 -7.06
C THR A 27 22.68 -4.75 -7.37
N ASN A 28 22.88 -5.57 -6.34
CA ASN A 28 23.18 -6.99 -6.49
C ASN A 28 22.01 -7.76 -7.13
N SER A 29 20.77 -7.35 -6.88
CA SER A 29 19.59 -7.98 -7.49
C SER A 29 19.50 -7.76 -9.00
N LEU A 30 20.14 -6.72 -9.54
CA LEU A 30 20.13 -6.43 -10.98
C LEU A 30 20.84 -7.50 -11.82
N ASP A 31 21.78 -8.25 -11.21
CA ASP A 31 22.45 -9.38 -11.87
C ASP A 31 21.54 -10.62 -12.01
N VAL A 32 20.40 -10.65 -11.28
CA VAL A 32 19.39 -11.72 -11.38
C VAL A 32 18.32 -11.32 -12.40
N PHE A 33 18.65 -11.46 -13.68
CA PHE A 33 17.85 -10.94 -14.80
C PHE A 33 16.81 -11.91 -15.40
N GLY A 34 16.80 -13.17 -14.95
CA GLY A 34 15.94 -14.21 -15.54
C GLY A 34 14.45 -13.92 -15.34
N ASN A 35 13.61 -14.40 -16.27
CA ASN A 35 12.16 -14.36 -16.10
C ASN A 35 11.73 -15.39 -15.03
N PRO A 36 11.10 -14.98 -13.90
CA PRO A 36 10.74 -15.89 -12.80
C PRO A 36 9.67 -16.93 -13.18
N SER A 37 9.01 -16.80 -14.33
CA SER A 37 8.10 -17.82 -14.88
C SER A 37 8.80 -18.92 -15.66
N SER A 38 10.10 -18.79 -15.94
CA SER A 38 10.88 -19.78 -16.69
C SER A 38 11.42 -20.89 -15.79
N ILE A 39 11.46 -22.12 -16.32
CA ILE A 39 11.93 -23.31 -15.58
C ILE A 39 13.45 -23.55 -15.68
N HIS A 40 14.18 -22.76 -16.47
CA HIS A 40 15.63 -22.86 -16.56
C HIS A 40 16.31 -22.18 -15.36
N TYR A 41 17.60 -22.44 -15.20
CA TYR A 41 18.43 -21.94 -14.09
C TYR A 41 18.18 -20.45 -13.74
N TYR A 42 18.28 -19.54 -14.71
CA TYR A 42 18.11 -18.11 -14.46
C TYR A 42 16.69 -17.72 -13.98
N GLY A 43 15.64 -18.42 -14.45
CA GLY A 43 14.27 -18.16 -14.02
C GLY A 43 14.02 -18.68 -12.61
N ILE A 44 14.56 -19.86 -12.28
CA ILE A 44 14.54 -20.40 -10.92
C ILE A 44 15.22 -19.44 -9.95
N LYS A 45 16.40 -18.91 -10.29
CA LYS A 45 17.12 -17.93 -9.46
C LYS A 45 16.33 -16.64 -9.21
N ALA A 46 15.69 -16.09 -10.24
CA ALA A 46 14.82 -14.93 -10.11
C ALA A 46 13.59 -15.22 -9.22
N LYS A 47 12.98 -16.40 -9.37
CA LYS A 47 11.86 -16.81 -8.53
C LYS A 47 12.26 -16.99 -7.06
N GLU A 48 13.39 -17.62 -6.79
CA GLU A 48 13.95 -17.76 -5.43
C GLU A 48 14.16 -16.39 -4.76
N LEU A 49 14.68 -15.41 -5.52
CA LEU A 49 14.88 -14.05 -5.02
C LEU A 49 13.56 -13.35 -4.68
N ILE A 50 12.55 -13.45 -5.54
CA ILE A 50 11.21 -12.88 -5.28
C ILE A 50 10.55 -13.58 -4.08
N ASP A 51 10.62 -14.90 -4.00
CA ASP A 51 9.98 -15.68 -2.94
C ASP A 51 10.63 -15.42 -1.57
N SER A 52 11.95 -15.30 -1.52
CA SER A 52 12.67 -14.92 -0.29
C SER A 52 12.34 -13.48 0.14
N SER A 53 12.29 -12.54 -0.82
CA SER A 53 11.84 -11.16 -0.55
C SER A 53 10.41 -11.12 0.01
N ARG A 54 9.51 -11.93 -0.55
CA ARG A 54 8.11 -12.06 -0.06
C ARG A 54 8.06 -12.60 1.36
N GLN A 55 8.89 -13.60 1.66
CA GLN A 55 8.99 -14.15 3.01
C GLN A 55 9.48 -13.11 4.02
N SER A 56 10.48 -12.30 3.67
CA SER A 56 10.98 -11.22 4.53
C SER A 56 9.89 -10.19 4.86
N VAL A 57 9.12 -9.76 3.85
CA VAL A 57 7.99 -8.82 4.06
C VAL A 57 6.91 -9.45 4.94
N ALA A 58 6.54 -10.71 4.65
CA ALA A 58 5.53 -11.43 5.43
C ALA A 58 5.94 -11.58 6.91
N SER A 59 7.22 -11.82 7.18
CA SER A 59 7.75 -11.89 8.55
C SER A 59 7.64 -10.58 9.31
N VAL A 60 7.90 -9.43 8.66
CA VAL A 60 7.72 -8.10 9.29
C VAL A 60 6.24 -7.83 9.61
N LEU A 61 5.33 -8.26 8.74
CA LEU A 61 3.90 -8.04 8.88
C LEU A 61 3.18 -9.14 9.69
N SER A 62 3.90 -10.16 10.15
CA SER A 62 3.35 -11.33 10.87
C SER A 62 2.21 -12.03 10.11
N CYS A 63 2.35 -12.19 8.80
CA CYS A 63 1.38 -12.86 7.93
C CYS A 63 2.03 -14.00 7.13
N LYS A 64 1.23 -14.74 6.35
CA LYS A 64 1.75 -15.77 5.45
C LYS A 64 2.26 -15.14 4.15
N LYS A 65 3.20 -15.82 3.50
CA LYS A 65 3.78 -15.35 2.23
C LYS A 65 2.73 -15.20 1.12
N ASP A 66 1.73 -16.08 1.07
CA ASP A 66 0.65 -16.08 0.08
C ASP A 66 -0.37 -14.96 0.29
N GLU A 67 -0.29 -14.23 1.41
CA GLU A 67 -1.09 -13.03 1.69
C GLU A 67 -0.41 -11.75 1.17
N ILE A 68 0.84 -11.83 0.69
CA ILE A 68 1.57 -10.67 0.15
C ILE A 68 1.47 -10.64 -1.37
N ILE A 69 1.04 -9.50 -1.91
CA ILE A 69 1.12 -9.16 -3.34
C ILE A 69 2.07 -7.97 -3.47
N PHE A 70 3.02 -8.05 -4.42
CA PHE A 70 3.87 -6.91 -4.74
C PHE A 70 3.17 -6.02 -5.77
N THR A 71 3.15 -4.71 -5.50
CA THR A 71 2.62 -3.67 -6.39
C THR A 71 3.73 -2.64 -6.65
N SER A 72 3.50 -1.70 -7.56
CA SER A 72 4.41 -0.58 -7.83
C SER A 72 4.48 0.46 -6.70
N GLY A 73 3.57 0.41 -5.72
CA GLY A 73 3.58 1.31 -4.56
C GLY A 73 2.22 1.47 -3.90
N GLY A 74 2.15 2.33 -2.88
CA GLY A 74 0.95 2.54 -2.06
C GLY A 74 -0.29 2.98 -2.85
N THR A 75 -0.11 3.79 -3.92
CA THR A 75 -1.23 4.20 -4.78
C THR A 75 -1.87 3.01 -5.48
N GLU A 76 -1.08 2.10 -6.07
CA GLU A 76 -1.61 0.91 -6.73
C GLU A 76 -2.24 -0.04 -5.71
N SER A 77 -1.61 -0.28 -4.57
CA SER A 77 -2.16 -1.13 -3.50
C SER A 77 -3.53 -0.65 -3.02
N ASN A 78 -3.68 0.66 -2.78
CA ASN A 78 -4.94 1.26 -2.35
C ASN A 78 -6.03 1.11 -3.42
N ASN A 79 -5.70 1.36 -4.69
CA ASN A 79 -6.64 1.20 -5.79
C ASN A 79 -7.06 -0.27 -5.97
N LEU A 80 -6.10 -1.20 -5.89
CA LEU A 80 -6.36 -2.64 -5.98
C LEU A 80 -7.34 -3.09 -4.89
N ALA A 81 -7.11 -2.69 -3.63
CA ALA A 81 -7.98 -3.05 -2.52
C ALA A 81 -9.39 -2.44 -2.65
N ILE A 82 -9.48 -1.13 -2.89
CA ILE A 82 -10.75 -0.39 -2.91
C ILE A 82 -11.61 -0.83 -4.10
N PHE A 83 -11.06 -0.81 -5.32
CA PHE A 83 -11.81 -1.22 -6.50
C PHE A 83 -12.05 -2.73 -6.53
N GLY A 84 -11.10 -3.54 -6.06
CA GLY A 84 -11.26 -4.99 -5.98
C GLY A 84 -12.46 -5.39 -5.12
N ILE A 85 -12.59 -4.80 -3.93
CA ILE A 85 -13.75 -5.06 -3.05
C ILE A 85 -15.05 -4.53 -3.66
N ALA A 86 -15.01 -3.32 -4.25
CA ALA A 86 -16.18 -2.74 -4.90
C ALA A 86 -16.70 -3.61 -6.07
N ILE A 87 -15.79 -4.19 -6.87
CA ILE A 87 -16.12 -5.13 -7.96
C ILE A 87 -16.67 -6.43 -7.39
N LEU A 88 -16.01 -7.00 -6.38
CA LEU A 88 -16.37 -8.30 -5.80
C LEU A 88 -17.74 -8.27 -5.09
N LYS A 89 -18.02 -7.20 -4.34
CA LYS A 89 -19.23 -7.07 -3.52
C LYS A 89 -20.39 -6.39 -4.25
N GLY A 90 -20.12 -5.65 -5.32
CA GLY A 90 -21.09 -4.79 -5.97
C GLY A 90 -21.34 -3.49 -5.20
N LYS A 91 -22.34 -2.71 -5.62
CA LYS A 91 -22.67 -1.42 -4.98
C LYS A 91 -23.08 -1.63 -3.52
N GLY A 92 -22.53 -0.80 -2.63
CA GLY A 92 -22.82 -0.83 -1.21
C GLY A 92 -22.30 0.41 -0.49
N HIS A 93 -22.21 0.31 0.83
CA HIS A 93 -21.74 1.37 1.69
C HIS A 93 -20.24 1.21 2.01
N ILE A 94 -19.48 2.29 1.91
CA ILE A 94 -18.05 2.36 2.24
C ILE A 94 -17.86 3.42 3.30
N ILE A 95 -17.09 3.09 4.33
CA ILE A 95 -16.69 4.02 5.39
C ILE A 95 -15.21 4.34 5.17
N SER A 96 -14.78 5.58 5.42
CA SER A 96 -13.36 5.96 5.43
C SER A 96 -13.15 7.22 6.25
N SER A 97 -11.92 7.73 6.35
CA SER A 97 -11.63 8.99 7.04
C SER A 97 -11.70 10.20 6.10
N SER A 98 -11.90 11.39 6.67
CA SER A 98 -11.82 12.66 5.94
C SER A 98 -10.39 13.14 5.67
N ILE A 99 -9.38 12.44 6.20
CA ILE A 99 -7.96 12.83 6.12
C ILE A 99 -7.11 11.84 5.33
N GLU A 100 -7.74 10.96 4.56
CA GLU A 100 -7.04 9.95 3.75
C GLU A 100 -6.13 10.57 2.67
N HIS A 101 -5.10 9.82 2.29
CA HIS A 101 -4.26 10.15 1.15
C HIS A 101 -5.09 10.23 -0.15
N PRO A 102 -4.72 11.07 -1.14
CA PRO A 102 -5.41 11.15 -2.43
C PRO A 102 -5.62 9.82 -3.16
N SER A 103 -4.71 8.85 -2.97
CA SER A 103 -4.86 7.49 -3.54
C SER A 103 -6.03 6.70 -2.99
N VAL A 104 -6.64 7.13 -1.88
CA VAL A 104 -7.86 6.55 -1.29
C VAL A 104 -9.05 7.45 -1.58
N MET A 105 -8.90 8.78 -1.39
CA MET A 105 -9.98 9.74 -1.64
C MET A 105 -10.46 9.75 -3.09
N MET A 106 -9.56 9.66 -4.07
CA MET A 106 -9.94 9.73 -5.47
C MET A 106 -10.69 8.48 -5.95
N PRO A 107 -10.28 7.24 -5.60
CA PRO A 107 -11.10 6.06 -5.82
C PRO A 107 -12.46 6.11 -5.15
N LEU A 108 -12.54 6.56 -3.89
CA LEU A 108 -13.82 6.66 -3.18
C LEU A 108 -14.76 7.68 -3.81
N LYS A 109 -14.24 8.83 -4.25
CA LYS A 109 -14.99 9.81 -5.04
C LYS A 109 -15.53 9.17 -6.32
N ARG A 110 -14.69 8.45 -7.08
CA ARG A 110 -15.12 7.76 -8.30
C ARG A 110 -16.20 6.71 -8.02
N LEU A 111 -16.09 5.95 -6.94
CA LEU A 111 -17.12 4.97 -6.57
C LEU A 111 -18.43 5.65 -6.19
N ARG A 112 -18.37 6.75 -5.43
CA ARG A 112 -19.56 7.56 -5.11
C ARG A 112 -20.26 8.06 -6.37
N ASP A 113 -19.50 8.58 -7.34
CA ASP A 113 -20.04 9.05 -8.63
C ASP A 113 -20.66 7.89 -9.45
N ASN A 114 -20.27 6.64 -9.17
CA ASN A 114 -20.85 5.42 -9.76
C ASN A 114 -21.97 4.78 -8.90
N GLY A 115 -22.47 5.49 -7.89
CA GLY A 115 -23.64 5.09 -7.10
C GLY A 115 -23.33 4.22 -5.88
N TYR A 116 -22.09 4.20 -5.40
CA TYR A 116 -21.78 3.68 -4.05
C TYR A 116 -22.11 4.75 -3.00
N THR A 117 -22.47 4.33 -1.80
CA THR A 117 -22.61 5.26 -0.68
C THR A 117 -21.27 5.35 0.05
N VAL A 118 -20.71 6.54 0.21
CA VAL A 118 -19.44 6.75 0.92
C VAL A 118 -19.67 7.67 2.12
N THR A 119 -19.31 7.22 3.32
CA THR A 119 -19.31 8.05 4.53
C THR A 119 -17.87 8.33 4.94
N LEU A 120 -17.48 9.61 4.97
CA LEU A 120 -16.18 10.05 5.46
C LEU A 120 -16.33 10.55 6.91
N LEU A 121 -15.64 9.90 7.83
CA LEU A 121 -15.68 10.26 9.25
C LEU A 121 -14.73 11.44 9.53
N PRO A 122 -15.17 12.43 10.34
CA PRO A 122 -14.29 13.48 10.80
C PRO A 122 -13.26 12.92 11.78
N VAL A 123 -12.19 13.68 11.98
CA VAL A 123 -11.20 13.42 13.04
C VAL A 123 -11.36 14.43 14.17
N ASP A 124 -10.92 14.05 15.36
CA ASP A 124 -10.88 14.92 16.52
C ASP A 124 -9.72 15.94 16.44
N SER A 125 -9.56 16.76 17.48
CA SER A 125 -8.46 17.74 17.58
C SER A 125 -7.05 17.14 17.58
N LYS A 126 -6.92 15.81 17.73
CA LYS A 126 -5.66 15.06 17.66
C LYS A 126 -5.45 14.38 16.31
N GLY A 127 -6.38 14.56 15.36
CA GLY A 127 -6.32 13.90 14.06
C GLY A 127 -6.71 12.42 14.10
N LEU A 128 -7.45 11.98 15.13
CA LEU A 128 -7.86 10.58 15.30
C LEU A 128 -9.36 10.41 15.05
N ILE A 129 -9.73 9.26 14.47
CA ILE A 129 -11.13 8.82 14.38
C ILE A 129 -11.50 8.11 15.69
N ASN A 130 -12.68 8.41 16.23
CA ASN A 130 -13.25 7.65 17.34
C ASN A 130 -13.78 6.28 16.84
N PRO A 131 -13.29 5.14 17.38
CA PRO A 131 -13.78 3.81 17.00
C PRO A 131 -15.29 3.62 17.18
N ASP A 132 -15.90 4.29 18.14
CA ASP A 132 -17.35 4.22 18.35
C ASP A 132 -18.14 4.83 17.20
N ASP A 133 -17.60 5.85 16.53
CA ASP A 133 -18.24 6.49 15.38
C ASP A 133 -18.15 5.59 14.15
N VAL A 134 -17.06 4.84 13.99
CA VAL A 134 -16.95 3.76 12.99
C VAL A 134 -18.06 2.73 13.26
N LYS A 135 -18.14 2.20 14.49
CA LYS A 135 -19.11 1.16 14.87
C LYS A 135 -20.56 1.57 14.62
N LYS A 136 -20.93 2.82 14.95
CA LYS A 136 -22.28 3.37 14.71
C LYS A 136 -22.60 3.56 13.22
N THR A 137 -21.56 3.76 12.40
CA THR A 137 -21.71 4.04 10.96
C THR A 137 -21.86 2.75 10.14
N ILE A 138 -21.46 1.59 10.69
CA ILE A 138 -21.62 0.30 10.02
C ILE A 138 -23.10 0.00 9.79
N LYS A 139 -23.43 -0.25 8.51
CA LYS A 139 -24.73 -0.68 8.00
C LYS A 139 -24.66 -2.11 7.46
N LYS A 140 -25.82 -2.74 7.29
CA LYS A 140 -25.94 -4.12 6.74
C LYS A 140 -25.28 -4.28 5.37
N ASP A 141 -25.27 -3.22 4.57
CA ASP A 141 -24.68 -3.15 3.22
C ASP A 141 -23.27 -2.56 3.20
N THR A 142 -22.60 -2.45 4.36
CA THR A 142 -21.21 -1.96 4.42
C THR A 142 -20.27 -3.02 3.86
N ILE A 143 -19.55 -2.68 2.80
CA ILE A 143 -18.67 -3.60 2.06
C ILE A 143 -17.19 -3.38 2.37
N LEU A 144 -16.82 -2.18 2.84
CA LEU A 144 -15.45 -1.77 3.15
C LEU A 144 -15.47 -0.67 4.22
N ILE A 145 -14.50 -0.71 5.11
CA ILE A 145 -14.19 0.31 6.13
C ILE A 145 -12.71 0.65 5.97
#